data_AF-A0A0G1ISS4-F1
#
_entry.id   AF-A0A0G1ISS4-F1
#
_cell.length_a   1.000
_cell.length_b   1.000
_cell.length_c   1.000
_cell.angle_alpha   90.00
_cell.angle_beta   90.00
_cell.angle_gamma   90.00
#
_symmetry.space_group_name_H-M   'P 1'
#
loop_
_entity.id
_entity.type
_entity.pdbx_description
1 polymer ?
#
loop_
_entity_poly.entity_id
_entity_poly.type
_entity_poly.pdbx_seq_one_letter_code
_entity_poly.pdbx_strand_id
1 'polypeptide(L)' 'MNEDKNSNDPQMGSILRLLRDIPILDVAPTDTPRTPISFAIYENGATRRFYIFFNGNWRYVTLT' A
#
# COMPACT_ATOMS: atom_id res chain seq x y z
N MET A 1 26.18 -23.73 -5.88
CA MET A 1 25.47 -24.28 -4.70
C MET A 1 24.65 -23.12 -4.15
N ASN A 2 23.33 -23.14 -4.36
CA ASN A 2 22.41 -22.07 -3.96
C ASN A 2 22.36 -22.01 -2.44
N GLU A 3 22.71 -20.88 -1.86
CA GLU A 3 22.40 -20.58 -0.47
C GLU A 3 21.00 -19.96 -0.41
N ASP A 4 19.99 -20.83 -0.41
CA ASP A 4 18.63 -20.49 0.03
C ASP A 4 18.65 -20.23 1.54
N LYS A 5 19.09 -19.03 1.93
CA LYS A 5 18.90 -18.49 3.28
C LYS A 5 18.17 -17.16 3.18
N ASN A 6 16.87 -17.22 2.91
CA ASN A 6 15.96 -16.12 3.27
C ASN A 6 14.83 -16.63 4.18
N SER A 7 15.22 -17.34 5.23
CA SER A 7 14.33 -17.74 6.32
C SER A 7 14.30 -16.59 7.33
N ASN A 8 13.26 -15.76 7.24
CA ASN A 8 12.92 -14.64 8.16
C ASN A 8 13.70 -13.34 7.96
N ASP A 9 13.54 -12.70 6.80
CA ASP A 9 13.82 -11.26 6.70
C ASP A 9 12.78 -10.48 7.55
N PRO A 10 13.18 -9.83 8.66
CA PRO A 10 12.27 -9.06 9.51
C PRO A 10 11.52 -7.96 8.75
N GLN A 11 12.11 -7.47 7.64
CA GLN A 11 11.50 -6.45 6.79
C GLN A 11 10.27 -6.98 6.06
N MET A 12 10.27 -8.25 5.65
CA MET A 12 9.13 -8.89 4.98
C MET A 12 7.91 -8.92 5.90
N GLY A 13 8.10 -9.27 7.17
CA GLY A 13 7.04 -9.26 8.18
C GLY A 13 6.46 -7.87 8.41
N SER A 14 7.29 -6.82 8.37
CA SER A 14 6.84 -5.43 8.53
C SER A 14 5.99 -4.94 7.36
N ILE A 15 6.35 -5.32 6.13
CA ILE A 15 5.60 -4.97 4.92
C ILE A 15 4.26 -5.68 4.87
N LEU A 16 4.20 -6.96 5.23
CA LEU A 16 2.94 -7.72 5.24
C LEU A 16 1.96 -7.19 6.29
N ARG A 17 2.45 -6.73 7.45
CA ARG A 17 1.62 -6.06 8.45
C ARG A 17 1.08 -4.74 7.92
N LEU A 18 1.94 -3.93 7.30
CA LEU A 18 1.53 -2.68 6.70
C LEU A 18 0.47 -2.89 5.60
N LEU A 19 0.61 -3.92 4.76
CA LEU A 19 -0.37 -4.28 3.74
C LEU A 19 -1.71 -4.78 4.31
N ARG A 20 -1.70 -5.43 5.47
CA ARG A 20 -2.92 -5.93 6.12
C ARG A 20 -3.81 -4.80 6.62
N ASP A 21 -3.22 -3.74 7.14
CA ASP A 21 -3.95 -2.67 7.82
C ASP A 21 -4.31 -1.50 6.87
N ILE A 22 -4.17 -1.71 5.55
CA ILE A 22 -4.45 -0.67 4.56
C ILE A 22 -5.97 -0.46 4.46
N PRO A 23 -6.46 0.77 4.65
CA PRO A 23 -7.88 1.06 4.52
C PRO A 23 -8.35 0.84 3.08
N ILE A 24 -9.52 0.21 2.94
CA ILE A 24 -10.23 0.07 1.67
C ILE A 24 -11.31 1.14 1.61
N LEU A 25 -11.27 1.95 0.57
CA LEU A 25 -12.13 3.10 0.34
C LEU A 25 -12.99 2.86 -0.92
N ASP A 26 -14.24 3.30 -0.86
CA ASP A 26 -15.19 3.33 -1.98
C ASP A 26 -15.04 4.58 -2.86
N VAL A 27 -14.28 5.57 -2.38
CA VAL A 27 -13.95 6.81 -3.08
C VAL A 27 -12.43 7.01 -3.10
N ALA A 28 -11.90 7.59 -4.18
CA ALA A 28 -10.49 7.88 -4.29
C ALA A 28 -10.06 8.90 -3.21
N PRO A 29 -8.93 8.67 -2.50
CA PRO A 29 -8.49 9.58 -1.45
C PRO A 29 -8.04 10.92 -2.07
N THR A 30 -8.49 12.02 -1.46
CA THR A 30 -8.17 13.39 -1.89
C THR A 30 -7.58 14.23 -0.75
N ASP A 31 -7.95 13.94 0.49
CA ASP A 31 -7.43 14.61 1.67
C ASP A 31 -5.95 14.31 1.91
N THR A 32 -5.23 15.29 2.43
CA THR A 32 -3.83 15.13 2.83
C THR A 32 -3.75 14.37 4.17
N PRO A 33 -3.09 13.20 4.22
CA PRO A 33 -2.90 12.45 5.46
C PRO A 33 -2.05 13.19 6.48
N ARG A 34 -2.20 12.81 7.76
CA ARG A 34 -1.37 13.36 8.85
C ARG A 34 0.07 12.89 8.81
N THR A 35 0.34 11.74 8.17
CA THR A 35 1.68 11.16 8.08
C THR A 35 2.32 11.48 6.73
N PRO A 36 3.65 11.63 6.66
CA PRO A 36 4.36 11.91 5.41
C PRO A 36 4.19 10.83 4.32
N ILE A 37 3.95 9.59 4.75
CA ILE A 37 3.66 8.45 3.90
C ILE A 37 2.38 7.77 4.39
N SER A 38 1.45 7.50 3.49
CA SER A 38 0.19 6.77 3.76
C SER A 38 -0.19 5.90 2.58
N PHE A 39 -0.96 4.85 2.86
CA PHE A 39 -1.45 3.91 1.87
C PHE A 39 -2.96 3.79 1.97
N ALA A 40 -3.61 3.57 0.84
CA ALA A 40 -5.04 3.24 0.78
C ALA A 40 -5.32 2.35 -0.43
N ILE A 41 -6.34 1.50 -0.34
CA ILE A 41 -6.90 0.79 -1.48
C ILE A 41 -8.20 1.50 -1.85
N TYR A 42 -8.37 1.78 -3.14
CA TYR A 42 -9.62 2.24 -3.71
C TYR A 42 -10.26 1.11 -4.50
N GLU A 43 -11.53 0.83 -4.25
CA GLU A 43 -12.28 -0.20 -4.95
C GLU A 43 -13.73 0.23 -5.21
N ASN A 44 -14.16 0.26 -6.48
CA ASN A 44 -15.52 0.65 -6.86
C ASN A 44 -16.23 -0.36 -7.79
N GLY A 45 -16.02 -1.66 -7.55
CA GLY A 45 -16.64 -2.75 -8.31
C GLY A 45 -16.09 -2.96 -9.74
N ALA A 46 -15.58 -1.90 -10.39
CA ALA A 46 -14.95 -1.98 -11.71
C ALA A 46 -13.48 -1.53 -11.70
N THR A 47 -13.09 -0.70 -10.73
CA THR A 47 -11.73 -0.18 -10.59
C THR A 47 -11.15 -0.64 -9.27
N ARG A 48 -9.90 -1.13 -9.30
CA ARG A 48 -9.09 -1.34 -8.11
C ARG A 48 -7.76 -0.59 -8.25
N ARG A 49 -7.43 0.27 -7.28
CA ARG A 49 -6.19 1.05 -7.27
C ARG A 49 -5.54 1.01 -5.91
N PHE A 50 -4.22 0.93 -5.92
CA PHE A 50 -3.39 1.11 -4.74
C PHE A 50 -2.85 2.54 -4.72
N TYR A 51 -3.24 3.31 -3.71
CA TYR A 51 -2.83 4.69 -3.52
C TYR A 51 -1.68 4.79 -2.52
N ILE A 52 -0.72 5.66 -2.84
CA ILE A 52 0.41 6.02 -1.99
C ILE A 52 0.45 7.55 -1.90
N PHE A 53 0.41 8.08 -0.68
CA PHE A 53 0.69 9.48 -0.42
C PHE A 53 2.18 9.65 -0.14
N PHE A 54 2.86 10.49 -0.90
CA PHE A 54 4.24 10.91 -0.64
C PHE A 54 4.52 12.22 -1.38
N ASN A 55 5.50 13.00 -0.91
CA ASN A 55 5.85 14.31 -1.50
C ASN A 55 4.63 15.25 -1.64
N GLY A 56 3.75 15.23 -0.64
CA GLY A 56 2.56 16.10 -0.61
C GLY A 56 1.46 15.74 -1.61
N ASN A 57 1.53 14.58 -2.27
CA ASN A 57 0.59 14.20 -3.31
C ASN A 57 0.18 12.73 -3.23
N TRP A 58 -1.05 12.45 -3.63
CA TRP A 58 -1.50 11.09 -3.90
C TRP A 58 -1.04 10.63 -5.28
N ARG A 59 -0.46 9.44 -5.33
CA ARG A 59 -0.16 8.69 -6.56
C ARG A 59 -0.81 7.32 -6.45
N TYR A 60 -1.02 6.66 -7.59
CA TYR A 60 -1.62 5.34 -7.58
C TYR A 60 -1.07 4.44 -8.68
N VAL A 61 -1.21 3.14 -8.45
CA VAL A 61 -1.10 2.11 -9.48
C VAL A 61 -2.46 1.42 -9.61
N THR A 62 -2.82 1.06 -10.84
CA THR A 62 -4.00 0.23 -11.09
C THR A 62 -3.65 -1.22 -10.77
N LEU A 63 -4.52 -1.90 -10.01
CA LEU A 63 -4.40 -3.32 -9.72
C LEU A 63 -5.30 -4.06 -10.71
N THR A 64 -4.70 -4.94 -11.52
CA THR A 64 -5.38 -5.77 -12.54
C THR A 64 -5.51 -7.20 -12.08
#